data_AF-A0A530ZNA2-F1
#
_entry.id   AF-A0A530ZNA2-F1
#
_cell.length_a   1.000
_cell.length_b   1.000
_cell.length_c   1.000
_cell.angle_alpha   90.00
_cell.angle_beta   90.00
_cell.angle_gamma   90.00
#
_symmetry.space_group_name_H-M   'P 1'
#
loop_
_entity.id
_entity.type
_entity.pdbx_description
1 polymer ?
#
loop_
_entity_poly.entity_id
_entity_poly.type
_entity_poly.pdbx_seq_one_letter_code
_entity_poly.pdbx_strand_id
1 'polypeptide(L)'
;MPDHLHEMNLDRRLRDMGEIPEPIRAWFKESGEQRAANKALQDAYHAKCEEINSEGGMDAAEEAFNAVCGEEWEIGRRIFAIPAHTLEGMAVKIRAGERLGLENLADPSEAYLSIAADIRRLADGGAA
;
A
#
# COMPACT_ATOMS: atom_id res chain seq x y z
N MET A 1 18.87 -8.70 -0.22
CA MET A 1 19.25 -7.98 1.01
C MET A 1 19.09 -6.50 0.72
N PRO A 2 18.24 -5.75 1.42
CA PRO A 2 18.03 -4.34 1.14
C PRO A 2 19.29 -3.52 1.47
N ASP A 3 19.60 -2.51 0.65
CA ASP A 3 20.89 -1.78 0.64
C ASP A 3 21.30 -1.20 1.99
N HIS A 4 20.33 -0.79 2.83
CA HIS A 4 20.57 -0.28 4.17
C HIS A 4 21.25 -1.29 5.12
N LEU A 5 21.01 -2.59 4.94
CA LEU A 5 21.67 -3.64 5.74
C LEU A 5 23.11 -3.87 5.30
N HIS A 6 23.45 -3.57 4.04
CA HIS A 6 24.83 -3.64 3.56
C HIS A 6 25.66 -2.50 4.14
N GLU A 7 25.10 -1.31 4.22
CA GLU A 7 25.73 -0.12 4.79
C GLU A 7 25.95 -0.24 6.30
N MET A 8 24.95 -0.70 7.06
CA MET A 8 25.10 -0.95 8.49
C MET A 8 26.20 -1.96 8.83
N ASN A 9 26.35 -3.02 8.02
CA ASN A 9 27.39 -4.03 8.22
C ASN A 9 28.79 -3.53 7.83
N LEU A 10 28.87 -2.65 6.85
CA LEU A 10 30.11 -2.00 6.44
C LEU A 10 30.59 -1.01 7.53
N ASP A 11 29.67 -0.20 8.03
CA ASP A 11 29.93 0.80 9.08
C ASP A 11 30.33 0.15 10.42
N ARG A 12 29.77 -1.03 10.72
CA ARG A 12 30.19 -1.87 11.85
C ARG A 12 31.61 -2.44 11.65
N ARG A 13 31.93 -2.96 10.47
CA ARG A 13 33.27 -3.50 10.15
C ARG A 13 34.36 -2.41 10.16
N LEU A 14 34.01 -1.19 9.76
CA LEU A 14 34.92 -0.05 9.78
C LEU A 14 35.21 0.44 11.21
N ARG A 15 34.22 0.40 12.11
CA ARG A 15 34.40 0.68 13.54
C ARG A 15 35.34 -0.32 14.23
N ASP A 16 35.27 -1.59 13.84
CA ASP A 16 36.11 -2.66 14.42
C ASP A 16 37.57 -2.61 13.91
N MET A 17 37.86 -1.88 12.83
CA MET A 17 39.19 -1.79 12.20
C MET A 17 40.12 -0.69 12.75
N GLY A 18 39.65 0.15 13.67
CA GLY A 18 40.42 1.32 14.11
C GLY A 18 40.44 2.43 13.05
N GLU A 19 41.61 3.00 12.73
CA GLU A 19 41.70 4.09 11.76
C GLU A 19 41.51 3.56 10.33
N ILE A 20 40.45 4.02 9.64
CA ILE A 20 40.13 3.60 8.27
C ILE A 20 41.29 4.01 7.34
N PRO A 21 41.89 3.07 6.59
CA PRO A 21 42.94 3.39 5.63
C PRO A 21 42.50 4.46 4.62
N GLU A 22 43.38 5.39 4.32
CA GLU A 22 43.04 6.54 3.48
C GLU A 22 42.49 6.19 2.09
N PRO A 23 42.98 5.14 1.38
CA PRO A 23 42.37 4.73 0.12
C PRO A 23 40.90 4.32 0.25
N ILE A 24 40.52 3.69 1.37
CA ILE A 24 39.15 3.27 1.64
C ILE A 24 38.29 4.49 1.96
N ARG A 25 38.81 5.45 2.72
CA ARG A 25 38.12 6.72 3.03
C ARG A 25 37.87 7.55 1.78
N ALA A 26 38.87 7.67 0.91
CA ALA A 26 38.75 8.34 -0.38
C ALA A 26 37.70 7.67 -1.27
N TRP A 27 37.73 6.33 -1.36
CA TRP A 27 36.73 5.57 -2.12
C TRP A 27 35.30 5.77 -1.58
N PHE A 28 35.10 5.80 -0.25
CA PHE A 28 33.79 6.08 0.33
C PHE A 28 33.27 7.46 0.01
N LYS A 29 34.14 8.47 0.11
CA LYS A 29 33.79 9.85 -0.23
C LYS A 29 33.37 9.94 -1.69
N GLU A 30 34.18 9.41 -2.61
CA GLU A 30 33.87 9.41 -4.04
C GLU A 30 32.58 8.63 -4.33
N SER A 31 32.40 7.46 -3.71
CA SER A 31 31.18 6.65 -3.87
C SER A 31 29.94 7.38 -3.37
N GLY A 32 30.05 8.12 -2.27
CA GLY A 32 28.97 8.96 -1.74
C GLY A 32 28.62 10.11 -2.69
N GLU A 33 29.63 10.80 -3.22
CA GLU A 33 29.46 11.88 -4.21
C GLU A 33 28.81 11.35 -5.50
N GLN A 34 29.25 10.19 -6.00
CA GLN A 34 28.66 9.54 -7.18
C GLN A 34 27.22 9.12 -6.94
N ARG A 35 26.88 8.56 -5.77
CA ARG A 35 25.50 8.22 -5.42
C ARG A 35 24.61 9.46 -5.34
N ALA A 36 25.09 10.54 -4.75
CA ALA A 36 24.35 11.80 -4.70
C ALA A 36 24.11 12.37 -6.11
N ALA A 37 25.12 12.34 -6.98
CA ALA A 37 24.99 12.76 -8.38
C ALA A 37 24.00 11.88 -9.16
N ASN A 38 24.07 10.56 -8.98
CA ASN A 38 23.13 9.63 -9.61
C ASN A 38 21.71 9.84 -9.12
N LYS A 39 21.52 10.06 -7.81
CA LYS A 39 20.20 10.38 -7.25
C LYS A 39 19.65 11.66 -7.84
N ALA A 40 20.46 12.72 -7.96
CA ALA A 40 20.01 13.97 -8.57
C ALA A 40 19.59 13.80 -10.04
N LEU A 41 20.30 12.95 -10.81
CA LEU A 41 19.92 12.62 -12.18
C LEU A 41 18.60 11.83 -12.25
N GLN A 42 18.41 10.87 -11.35
CA GLN A 42 17.15 10.11 -11.25
C GLN A 42 15.99 11.03 -10.88
N ASP A 43 16.16 11.88 -9.87
CA ASP A 43 15.13 12.83 -9.44
C ASP A 43 14.75 13.78 -10.59
N ALA A 44 15.73 14.29 -11.35
CA ALA A 44 15.47 15.12 -12.53
C ALA A 44 14.76 14.37 -13.67
N TYR A 45 15.08 13.09 -13.88
CA TYR A 45 14.39 12.24 -14.84
C TYR A 45 12.93 12.00 -14.43
N HIS A 46 12.68 11.67 -13.17
CA HIS A 46 11.31 11.48 -12.65
C HIS A 46 10.48 12.76 -12.75
N ALA A 47 11.04 13.92 -12.39
CA ALA A 47 10.37 15.20 -12.55
C ALA A 47 9.96 15.46 -14.01
N LYS A 48 10.82 15.11 -14.97
CA LYS A 48 10.49 15.22 -16.40
C LYS A 48 9.38 14.26 -16.83
N CYS A 49 9.37 13.03 -16.30
CA CYS A 49 8.28 12.09 -16.55
C CYS A 49 6.95 12.61 -15.99
N GLU A 50 6.95 13.16 -14.78
CA GLU A 50 5.77 13.77 -14.16
C GLU A 50 5.25 14.94 -15.01
N GLU A 51 6.14 15.83 -15.47
CA GLU A 51 5.79 16.95 -16.36
C GLU A 51 5.11 16.44 -17.66
N ILE A 52 5.72 15.47 -18.35
CA ILE A 52 5.16 14.89 -19.59
C ILE A 52 3.81 14.23 -19.33
N ASN A 53 3.67 13.50 -18.22
CA ASN A 53 2.42 12.85 -17.85
C ASN A 53 1.31 13.88 -17.58
N SER A 54 1.64 14.96 -16.86
CA SER A 54 0.71 16.06 -16.58
C SER A 54 0.27 16.77 -17.87
N GLU A 55 1.20 17.11 -18.76
CA GLU A 55 0.91 17.69 -20.08
C GLU A 55 0.06 16.73 -20.95
N GLY A 56 0.31 15.43 -20.83
CA GLY A 56 -0.46 14.37 -21.50
C GLY A 56 -1.85 14.12 -20.91
N GLY A 57 -2.23 14.80 -19.83
CA GLY A 57 -3.52 14.66 -19.16
C GLY A 57 -3.64 13.41 -18.28
N MET A 58 -2.51 12.79 -17.92
CA MET A 58 -2.51 11.59 -17.07
C MET A 58 -3.08 11.88 -15.68
N ASP A 59 -2.78 13.05 -15.10
CA ASP A 59 -3.30 13.45 -13.80
C ASP A 59 -4.84 13.46 -13.79
N ALA A 60 -5.46 14.06 -14.81
CA ALA A 60 -6.91 14.09 -14.94
C ALA A 60 -7.50 12.68 -15.17
N ALA A 61 -6.80 11.81 -15.91
CA ALA A 61 -7.22 10.43 -16.12
C ALA A 61 -7.11 9.60 -14.82
N GLU A 62 -6.06 9.82 -14.03
CA GLU A 62 -5.87 9.18 -12.73
C GLU A 62 -6.91 9.67 -11.72
N GLU A 63 -7.22 10.97 -11.68
CA GLU A 63 -8.32 11.50 -10.87
C GLU A 63 -9.67 10.89 -11.24
N ALA A 64 -9.97 10.79 -12.54
CA ALA A 64 -11.21 10.16 -13.02
C ALA A 64 -11.27 8.67 -12.66
N PHE A 65 -10.16 7.94 -12.79
CA PHE A 65 -10.06 6.55 -12.38
C PHE A 65 -10.27 6.39 -10.86
N ASN A 66 -9.60 7.22 -10.06
CA ASN A 66 -9.73 7.21 -8.61
C ASN A 66 -11.15 7.54 -8.16
N ALA A 67 -11.85 8.45 -8.84
CA ALA A 67 -13.26 8.74 -8.58
C ALA A 67 -14.14 7.50 -8.79
N VAL A 68 -13.96 6.78 -9.92
CA VAL A 68 -14.70 5.54 -10.20
C VAL A 68 -14.38 4.45 -9.17
N CYS A 69 -13.11 4.26 -8.83
CA CYS A 69 -12.73 3.31 -7.77
C CYS A 69 -13.36 3.69 -6.41
N GLY A 70 -13.46 4.98 -6.10
CA GLY A 70 -14.14 5.48 -4.90
C GLY A 70 -15.64 5.17 -4.90
N GLU A 71 -16.30 5.28 -6.05
CA GLU A 71 -17.71 4.89 -6.20
C GLU A 71 -17.91 3.38 -5.98
N GLU A 72 -17.07 2.54 -6.57
CA GLU A 72 -17.12 1.09 -6.38
C GLU A 72 -16.90 0.70 -4.91
N TRP A 73 -15.95 1.36 -4.25
CA TRP A 73 -15.70 1.18 -2.83
C TRP A 73 -16.93 1.50 -1.98
N GLU A 74 -17.60 2.63 -2.27
CA GLU A 74 -18.79 3.05 -1.56
C GLU A 74 -19.99 2.09 -1.79
N ILE A 75 -20.13 1.55 -3.00
CA ILE A 75 -21.11 0.48 -3.29
C ILE A 75 -20.83 -0.73 -2.42
N GLY A 76 -19.56 -1.13 -2.32
CA GLY A 76 -19.10 -2.19 -1.41
C GLY A 76 -19.55 -1.95 0.03
N ARG A 77 -19.28 -0.76 0.57
CA ARG A 77 -19.69 -0.39 1.94
C ARG A 77 -21.19 -0.44 2.14
N ARG A 78 -21.98 -0.01 1.16
CA ARG A 78 -23.45 -0.07 1.23
C ARG A 78 -23.97 -1.51 1.31
N ILE A 79 -23.35 -2.45 0.60
CA ILE A 79 -23.70 -3.88 0.70
C ILE A 79 -23.55 -4.36 2.14
N PHE A 80 -22.47 -3.99 2.83
CA PHE A 80 -22.29 -4.36 4.24
C PHE A 80 -23.18 -3.58 5.19
N ALA A 81 -23.53 -2.34 4.91
CA ALA A 81 -24.43 -1.54 5.76
C ALA A 81 -25.86 -2.11 5.77
N ILE A 82 -26.33 -2.70 4.67
CA ILE A 82 -27.68 -3.26 4.57
C ILE A 82 -27.75 -4.60 5.33
N PRO A 83 -28.63 -4.74 6.33
CA PRO A 83 -28.90 -6.02 6.99
C PRO A 83 -29.25 -7.14 6.00
N ALA A 84 -28.56 -8.28 6.06
CA ALA A 84 -29.01 -9.50 5.40
C ALA A 84 -29.90 -10.31 6.35
N HIS A 85 -31.05 -10.76 5.85
CA HIS A 85 -32.02 -11.59 6.58
C HIS A 85 -32.14 -12.99 5.99
N THR A 86 -31.24 -13.37 5.08
CA THR A 86 -31.22 -14.68 4.43
C THR A 86 -29.78 -15.14 4.23
N LEU A 87 -29.60 -16.46 4.05
CA LEU A 87 -28.29 -17.05 3.73
C LEU A 87 -27.77 -16.53 2.38
N GLU A 88 -28.65 -16.34 1.39
CA GLU A 88 -28.30 -15.80 0.08
C GLU A 88 -27.76 -14.37 0.19
N GLY A 89 -28.38 -13.54 1.05
CA GLY A 89 -27.93 -12.17 1.30
C GLY A 89 -26.54 -12.13 1.95
N MET A 90 -26.26 -13.04 2.90
CA MET A 90 -24.93 -13.16 3.49
C MET A 90 -23.88 -13.67 2.49
N ALA A 91 -24.25 -14.60 1.60
CA ALA A 91 -23.37 -15.06 0.53
C ALA A 91 -23.03 -13.95 -0.49
N VAL A 92 -23.90 -12.95 -0.66
CA VAL A 92 -23.56 -11.73 -1.44
C VAL A 92 -22.52 -10.89 -0.71
N LYS A 93 -22.67 -10.69 0.60
CA LYS A 93 -21.68 -9.95 1.41
C LYS A 93 -20.30 -10.58 1.42
N ILE A 94 -20.22 -11.91 1.55
CA ILE A 94 -18.94 -12.64 1.52
C ILE A 94 -18.23 -12.44 0.17
N ARG A 95 -18.96 -12.64 -0.95
CA ARG A 95 -18.40 -12.43 -2.30
C ARG A 95 -18.00 -10.98 -2.56
N ALA A 96 -18.73 -10.01 -2.01
CA ALA A 96 -18.36 -8.61 -2.07
C ALA A 96 -17.05 -8.36 -1.30
N GLY A 97 -16.87 -9.01 -0.14
CA GLY A 97 -15.65 -8.90 0.66
C GLY A 97 -14.42 -9.46 -0.05
N GLU A 98 -14.55 -10.66 -0.64
CA GLU A 98 -13.48 -11.28 -1.44
C GLU A 98 -13.08 -10.43 -2.65
N ARG A 99 -14.06 -9.85 -3.35
CA ARG A 99 -13.77 -8.98 -4.51
C ARG A 99 -13.11 -7.67 -4.14
N LEU A 100 -13.42 -7.13 -2.97
CA LEU A 100 -12.80 -5.92 -2.44
C LEU A 100 -11.47 -6.23 -1.72
N GLY A 101 -11.09 -7.52 -1.62
CA GLY A 101 -9.88 -7.96 -0.94
C GLY A 101 -9.83 -7.52 0.52
N LEU A 102 -10.97 -7.49 1.21
CA LEU A 102 -11.08 -6.94 2.56
C LEU A 102 -10.19 -7.67 3.57
N GLU A 103 -9.88 -8.95 3.33
CA GLU A 103 -8.93 -9.73 4.12
C GLU A 103 -7.49 -9.20 4.08
N ASN A 104 -7.14 -8.42 3.06
CA ASN A 104 -5.80 -7.83 2.87
C ASN A 104 -5.69 -6.41 3.44
N LEU A 105 -6.79 -5.87 3.96
CA LEU A 105 -6.81 -4.53 4.54
C LEU A 105 -6.33 -4.59 5.99
N ALA A 106 -5.71 -3.49 6.44
CA ALA A 106 -5.29 -3.34 7.83
C ALA A 106 -6.47 -3.36 8.83
N ASP A 107 -7.69 -3.01 8.36
CA ASP A 107 -8.92 -3.09 9.15
C ASP A 107 -10.01 -3.89 8.41
N PRO A 108 -9.95 -5.23 8.45
CA PRO A 108 -10.97 -6.09 7.87
C PRO A 108 -12.28 -6.08 8.68
N SER A 109 -12.33 -5.38 9.81
CA SER A 109 -13.31 -5.65 10.86
C SER A 109 -14.74 -5.26 10.48
N GLU A 110 -14.97 -4.17 9.78
CA GLU A 110 -16.34 -3.65 9.53
C GLU A 110 -17.22 -4.62 8.73
N ALA A 111 -16.67 -5.26 7.69
CA ALA A 111 -17.41 -6.20 6.86
C ALA A 111 -17.72 -7.51 7.60
N TYR A 112 -16.75 -8.06 8.34
CA TYR A 112 -16.95 -9.27 9.14
C TYR A 112 -17.87 -9.02 10.35
N LEU A 113 -17.82 -7.82 10.96
CA LEU A 113 -18.76 -7.40 12.00
C LEU A 113 -20.19 -7.30 11.47
N SER A 114 -20.38 -6.79 10.25
CA SER A 114 -21.69 -6.76 9.59
C SER A 114 -22.26 -8.15 9.36
N ILE A 115 -21.47 -9.08 8.81
CA ILE A 115 -21.89 -10.48 8.58
C ILE A 115 -22.20 -11.16 9.92
N ALA A 116 -21.36 -10.96 10.94
CA ALA A 116 -21.62 -11.51 12.28
C ALA A 116 -22.92 -10.97 12.89
N ALA A 117 -23.25 -9.69 12.66
CA ALA A 117 -24.51 -9.11 13.11
C ALA A 117 -25.74 -9.70 12.37
N ASP A 118 -25.61 -10.01 11.08
CA ASP A 118 -26.65 -10.71 10.32
C ASP A 118 -26.90 -12.12 10.85
N ILE A 119 -25.83 -12.87 11.15
CA ILE A 119 -25.92 -14.21 11.73
C ILE A 119 -26.65 -14.18 13.07
N ARG A 120 -26.34 -13.21 13.95
CA ARG A 120 -27.06 -13.05 15.23
C ARG A 120 -28.54 -12.77 15.01
N ARG A 121 -28.88 -11.84 14.11
CA ARG A 121 -30.28 -11.54 13.77
C ARG A 121 -31.05 -12.76 13.27
N LEU A 122 -30.41 -13.61 12.47
CA LEU A 122 -31.02 -14.86 12.00
C LEU A 122 -31.20 -15.89 13.13
N ALA A 123 -30.20 -16.02 14.01
CA ALA A 123 -30.30 -16.91 15.16
C ALA A 123 -31.41 -16.48 16.13
N ASP A 124 -31.55 -15.18 16.37
CA ASP A 124 -32.57 -14.61 17.26
C ASP A 124 -33.98 -14.66 16.64
N GLY A 125 -34.10 -14.46 15.33
CA GLY A 125 -35.37 -14.51 14.59
C GLY A 125 -35.90 -15.92 14.30
N GLY A 126 -35.05 -16.95 14.39
CA GLY A 126 -35.44 -18.37 14.24
C GLY A 126 -35.90 -19.03 15.55
N ALA A 127 -35.85 -18.32 16.68
CA ALA A 127 -36.24 -18.81 18.00
C ALA A 127 -37.67 -18.38 18.44
N ALA A 128 -38.46 -17.80 17.53
CA ALA A 128 -39.83 -17.34 17.75
C ALA A 128 -40.86 -18.21 17.02
#